data_AF-A0A484ZB17-F1
#
_entry.id   AF-A0A484ZB17-F1
#
_cell.length_a   1.000
_cell.length_b   1.000
_cell.length_c   1.000
_cell.angle_alpha   90.00
_cell.angle_beta   90.00
_cell.angle_gamma   90.00
#
_symmetry.space_group_name_H-M   'P 1'
#
loop_
_entity.id
_entity.type
_entity.pdbx_description
1 polymer ?
#
loop_
_entity_poly.entity_id
_entity_poly.type
_entity_poly.pdbx_seq_one_letter_code
_entity_poly.pdbx_strand_id
1 'polypeptide(L)'
;MKPMHFAMALLSAAMFFVLAGVFMGVQLELDGTKLVVDTAPDIRWQWVFIGTAVVFLFQLLRPLFQKTLKNVSGPKFVLPAIDGSTVKQKLFLVALLVAAVAWPFVVSRGTVDIATLTMIYVILGLGLNVVVGLSGLLVLGYGGFYAIGAYTFALLNHYYGLGFWTCLPLAGLVSAAAGFLLGFPVLRLRGDYLAIVTLGFGEIVRILLLNNTEVTGGPNGISQIPKPTFFGLEFSRTAREGGWDTFSNFFGIKYDPSDRVIWLYLVALLLVVITLFVINRLLRMPLGRAWEALREDEIGLPLAGPEPDPHQADCVHHQRRVCGLCRNAVCRAPGLRQPGILHLCRICLRTGDCGAWRDGLAVRRYPRGHPAGGFPRADARL
;
A
#
# COMPACT_ATOMS: atom_id res chain seq x y z
N MET A 1 -17.98 -41.76 -8.49
CA MET A 1 -17.56 -40.34 -8.58
C MET A 1 -18.33 -39.69 -9.71
N LYS A 2 -18.97 -38.52 -9.53
CA LYS A 2 -19.71 -37.88 -10.63
C LYS A 2 -18.74 -37.59 -11.79
N PRO A 3 -19.05 -37.96 -13.04
CA PRO A 3 -18.16 -37.76 -14.20
C PRO A 3 -17.73 -36.30 -14.39
N MET A 4 -18.55 -35.35 -13.90
CA MET A 4 -18.24 -33.92 -13.95
C MET A 4 -17.02 -33.50 -13.11
N HIS A 5 -16.66 -34.20 -12.03
CA HIS A 5 -15.49 -33.81 -11.22
C HIS A 5 -14.16 -34.18 -11.87
N PHE A 6 -14.12 -35.33 -12.54
CA PHE A 6 -12.94 -35.76 -13.27
C PHE A 6 -12.66 -34.86 -14.48
N ALA A 7 -13.72 -34.50 -15.22
CA ALA A 7 -13.63 -33.58 -16.34
C ALA A 7 -13.07 -32.20 -15.92
N MET A 8 -13.54 -31.66 -14.79
CA MET A 8 -13.03 -30.38 -14.26
C MET A 8 -11.58 -30.46 -13.77
N ALA A 9 -11.17 -31.58 -13.18
CA ALA A 9 -9.77 -31.80 -12.78
C ALA A 9 -8.85 -31.86 -13.99
N LEU A 10 -9.26 -32.61 -15.03
CA LEU A 10 -8.52 -32.71 -16.29
C LEU A 10 -8.39 -31.35 -16.98
N LEU A 11 -9.49 -30.58 -17.06
CA LEU A 11 -9.49 -29.25 -17.68
C LEU A 11 -8.56 -28.29 -16.92
N SER A 12 -8.60 -28.30 -15.59
CA SER A 12 -7.70 -27.45 -14.79
C SER A 12 -6.22 -27.81 -14.95
N ALA A 13 -5.90 -29.11 -15.03
CA ALA A 13 -4.54 -29.58 -15.25
C ALA A 13 -4.06 -29.25 -16.67
N ALA A 14 -4.92 -29.43 -17.68
CA ALA A 14 -4.61 -29.06 -19.05
C ALA A 14 -4.36 -27.55 -19.19
N MET A 15 -5.21 -26.71 -18.59
CA MET A 15 -4.99 -25.26 -18.57
C MET A 15 -3.67 -24.88 -17.91
N PHE A 16 -3.35 -25.49 -16.76
CA PHE A 16 -2.07 -25.27 -16.08
C PHE A 16 -0.88 -25.67 -16.97
N PHE A 17 -0.95 -26.84 -17.61
CA PHE A 17 0.12 -27.32 -18.50
C PHE A 17 0.33 -26.38 -19.69
N VAL A 18 -0.74 -25.91 -20.34
CA VAL A 18 -0.63 -24.97 -21.46
C VAL A 18 -0.01 -23.65 -21.00
N LEU A 19 -0.50 -23.06 -19.91
CA LEU A 19 0.02 -21.80 -19.39
C LEU A 19 1.49 -21.94 -18.93
N ALA A 20 1.79 -22.95 -18.12
CA ALA A 20 3.14 -23.16 -17.59
C ALA A 20 4.14 -23.56 -18.69
N GLY A 21 3.71 -24.38 -19.66
CA GLY A 21 4.52 -24.76 -20.81
C GLY A 21 4.88 -23.55 -21.68
N VAL A 22 3.95 -22.63 -21.93
CA VAL A 22 4.23 -21.41 -22.70
C VAL A 22 5.15 -20.46 -21.92
N PHE A 23 4.89 -20.24 -20.63
CA PHE A 23 5.65 -19.26 -19.84
C PHE A 23 7.04 -19.75 -19.41
N MET A 24 7.21 -21.04 -19.10
CA MET A 24 8.50 -21.59 -18.64
C MET A 24 9.22 -22.44 -19.68
N GLY A 25 8.51 -23.01 -20.65
CA GLY A 25 9.05 -23.98 -21.60
C GLY A 25 9.63 -23.36 -22.88
N VAL A 26 9.20 -22.16 -23.24
CA VAL A 26 9.66 -21.46 -24.45
C VAL A 26 10.67 -20.39 -24.05
N GLN A 27 11.91 -20.51 -24.51
CA GLN A 27 12.93 -19.48 -24.33
C GLN A 27 13.39 -18.95 -25.69
N LEU A 28 13.64 -17.66 -25.75
CA LEU A 28 14.25 -17.04 -26.92
C LEU A 28 15.74 -16.92 -26.65
N GLU A 29 16.54 -17.63 -27.44
CA GLU A 29 17.99 -17.59 -27.36
C GLU A 29 18.53 -16.91 -28.64
N LEU A 30 19.50 -16.02 -28.45
CA LEU A 30 20.18 -15.39 -29.58
C LEU A 30 21.34 -16.27 -30.02
N ASP A 31 21.18 -16.95 -31.16
CA ASP A 31 22.29 -17.61 -31.85
C ASP A 31 22.87 -16.65 -32.90
N GLY A 32 23.92 -15.93 -32.51
CA GLY A 32 24.53 -14.87 -33.30
C GLY A 32 23.59 -13.67 -33.51
N THR A 33 23.01 -13.56 -34.71
CA THR A 33 22.07 -12.47 -35.09
C THR A 33 20.64 -12.94 -35.32
N LYS A 34 20.34 -14.23 -35.10
CA LYS A 34 19.00 -14.80 -35.27
C LYS A 34 18.41 -15.15 -33.91
N LEU A 35 17.16 -14.75 -33.70
CA LEU A 35 16.35 -15.19 -32.56
C LEU A 35 15.86 -16.61 -32.87
N VAL A 36 16.42 -17.60 -32.18
CA VAL A 36 15.97 -18.98 -32.26
C VAL A 36 15.09 -19.27 -31.05
N VAL A 37 13.97 -19.95 -31.30
CA VAL A 37 13.09 -20.44 -30.24
C VAL A 37 13.69 -21.75 -29.76
N ASP A 38 14.28 -21.75 -28.58
CA ASP A 38 14.80 -22.96 -27.94
C ASP A 38 13.84 -23.45 -26.85
N THR A 39 13.81 -24.76 -26.64
CA THR A 39 13.05 -25.37 -25.56
C THR A 39 13.86 -25.29 -24.27
N ALA A 40 13.21 -24.87 -23.19
CA ALA A 40 13.83 -24.80 -21.88
C ALA A 40 14.44 -26.16 -21.47
N PRO A 41 15.53 -26.17 -20.68
CA PRO A 41 16.22 -27.40 -20.27
C PRO A 41 15.28 -28.41 -19.61
N ASP A 42 15.56 -29.70 -19.77
CA ASP A 42 14.71 -30.83 -19.34
C ASP A 42 14.21 -30.71 -17.89
N ILE A 43 15.03 -30.14 -17.00
CA ILE A 43 14.70 -29.89 -15.60
C ILE A 43 13.42 -29.04 -15.45
N ARG A 44 13.22 -28.02 -16.29
CA ARG A 44 12.03 -27.15 -16.24
C ARG A 44 10.78 -27.88 -16.70
N TRP A 45 10.88 -28.68 -17.74
CA TRP A 45 9.77 -29.52 -18.19
C TRP A 45 9.35 -30.53 -17.12
N GLN A 46 10.31 -31.13 -16.40
CA GLN A 46 10.00 -31.98 -15.25
C GLN A 46 9.19 -31.24 -14.18
N TRP A 47 9.56 -30.00 -13.83
CA TRP A 47 8.79 -29.19 -12.88
C TRP A 47 7.37 -28.87 -13.38
N VAL A 48 7.19 -28.61 -14.68
CA VAL A 48 5.87 -28.38 -15.30
C VAL A 48 5.00 -29.63 -15.23
N PHE A 49 5.56 -30.81 -15.53
CA PHE A 49 4.84 -32.08 -15.41
C PHE A 49 4.48 -32.42 -13.96
N ILE A 50 5.41 -32.22 -13.03
CA ILE A 50 5.16 -32.40 -11.59
C ILE A 50 4.04 -31.45 -11.12
N GLY A 51 4.11 -30.16 -11.50
CA GLY A 51 3.06 -29.19 -11.16
C GLY A 51 1.70 -29.57 -11.73
N THR A 52 1.65 -30.06 -12.97
CA THR A 52 0.41 -30.52 -13.62
C THR A 52 -0.19 -31.73 -12.88
N ALA A 53 0.64 -32.69 -12.52
CA ALA A 53 0.24 -33.86 -11.74
C ALA A 53 -0.29 -33.48 -10.35
N VAL A 54 0.37 -32.54 -9.67
CA VAL A 54 -0.05 -32.03 -8.37
C VAL A 54 -1.41 -31.32 -8.47
N VAL A 55 -1.61 -30.44 -9.45
CA VAL A 55 -2.90 -29.75 -9.67
C VAL A 55 -4.02 -30.76 -9.96
N PHE A 56 -3.75 -31.74 -10.83
CA PHE A 56 -4.71 -32.79 -11.15
C PHE A 56 -5.10 -33.61 -9.92
N LEU A 57 -4.11 -34.10 -9.16
CA LEU A 57 -4.33 -34.91 -7.96
C LEU A 57 -5.07 -34.12 -6.88
N PHE A 58 -4.66 -32.87 -6.67
CA PHE A 58 -5.31 -31.98 -5.70
C PHE A 58 -6.78 -31.72 -6.06
N GLN A 59 -7.07 -31.43 -7.33
CA GLN A 59 -8.44 -31.17 -7.78
C GLN A 59 -9.31 -32.44 -7.73
N LEU A 60 -8.73 -33.60 -7.99
CA LEU A 60 -9.39 -34.91 -7.88
C LEU A 60 -9.74 -35.26 -6.42
N LEU A 61 -8.82 -34.97 -5.48
CA LEU A 61 -8.98 -35.24 -4.05
C LEU A 61 -9.71 -34.12 -3.29
N ARG A 62 -9.93 -32.97 -3.91
CA ARG A 62 -10.64 -31.80 -3.34
C ARG A 62 -11.95 -32.16 -2.60
N PRO A 63 -12.86 -33.01 -3.12
CA PRO A 63 -14.10 -33.36 -2.39
C PRO A 63 -13.86 -34.22 -1.15
N LEU A 64 -12.80 -35.06 -1.15
CA LEU A 64 -12.40 -35.85 0.02
C LEU A 64 -11.76 -34.95 1.09
N PHE A 65 -10.90 -34.03 0.67
CA PHE A 65 -10.32 -33.02 1.55
C PHE A 65 -11.39 -32.11 2.16
N GLN A 66 -12.39 -31.66 1.40
CA GLN A 66 -13.46 -30.81 1.91
C GLN A 66 -14.36 -31.53 2.93
N LYS A 67 -14.63 -32.83 2.75
CA LYS A 67 -15.35 -33.65 3.75
C LYS A 67 -14.53 -33.85 5.01
N THR A 68 -13.24 -34.15 4.87
CA THR A 68 -12.31 -34.35 6.00
C THR A 68 -12.11 -33.03 6.78
N LEU A 69 -11.93 -31.92 6.07
CA LEU A 69 -11.74 -30.59 6.68
C LEU A 69 -13.00 -30.07 7.37
N LYS A 70 -14.21 -30.42 6.88
CA LYS A 70 -15.45 -30.14 7.62
C LYS A 70 -15.57 -30.94 8.92
N ASN A 71 -15.07 -32.18 8.94
CA ASN A 71 -15.07 -33.01 10.16
C ASN A 71 -13.97 -32.62 11.16
N VAL A 72 -12.89 -31.97 10.69
CA VAL A 72 -11.74 -31.55 11.52
C VAL A 72 -11.73 -30.03 11.77
N SER A 73 -12.74 -29.29 11.29
CA SER A 73 -12.87 -27.86 11.56
C SER A 73 -13.26 -27.66 13.03
N GLY A 74 -12.25 -27.66 13.91
CA GLY A 74 -12.30 -27.00 15.20
C GLY A 74 -12.65 -25.51 15.06
N PRO A 75 -12.78 -24.77 16.18
CA PRO A 75 -13.19 -23.37 16.16
C PRO A 75 -12.29 -22.62 15.18
N LYS A 76 -12.91 -21.91 14.22
CA LYS A 76 -12.21 -21.13 13.19
C LYS A 76 -11.06 -20.39 13.86
N PHE A 77 -9.83 -20.70 13.47
CA PHE A 77 -8.65 -19.97 13.90
C PHE A 77 -8.71 -18.58 13.25
N VAL A 78 -9.55 -17.72 13.84
CA VAL A 78 -9.61 -16.31 13.51
C VAL A 78 -8.36 -15.73 14.14
N LEU A 79 -7.33 -15.52 13.32
CA LEU A 79 -6.21 -14.69 13.72
C LEU A 79 -6.78 -13.39 14.28
N PRO A 80 -6.57 -13.06 15.57
CA PRO A 80 -7.06 -11.81 16.12
C PRO A 80 -6.46 -10.67 15.29
N ALA A 81 -7.28 -9.65 14.98
CA ALA A 81 -6.81 -8.45 14.31
C ALA A 81 -5.53 -7.96 15.02
N ILE A 82 -4.46 -7.75 14.24
CA ILE A 82 -3.17 -7.31 14.76
C ILE A 82 -3.32 -5.83 15.13
N ASP A 83 -3.95 -5.57 16.27
CA ASP A 83 -4.19 -4.22 16.77
C ASP A 83 -2.92 -3.61 17.40
N GLY A 84 -1.86 -4.43 17.56
CA GLY A 84 -0.54 -4.01 18.08
C GLY A 84 -0.54 -3.57 19.54
N SER A 85 -1.68 -3.69 20.22
CA SER A 85 -1.89 -3.29 21.62
C SER A 85 -1.40 -4.36 22.60
N THR A 86 -1.45 -5.64 22.21
CA THR A 86 -1.08 -6.76 23.07
C THR A 86 0.43 -7.03 23.01
N VAL A 87 1.07 -7.19 24.17
CA VAL A 87 2.51 -7.49 24.29
C VAL A 87 2.91 -8.73 23.46
N LYS A 88 2.05 -9.75 23.43
CA LYS A 88 2.22 -10.96 22.62
C LYS A 88 2.27 -10.68 21.11
N GLN A 89 1.48 -9.73 20.60
CA GLN A 89 1.49 -9.34 19.19
C GLN A 89 2.77 -8.57 18.84
N LYS A 90 3.23 -7.68 19.72
CA LYS A 90 4.53 -6.99 19.54
C LYS A 90 5.69 -7.98 19.52
N LEU A 91 5.70 -8.95 20.43
CA LEU A 91 6.72 -10.00 20.47
C LEU A 91 6.71 -10.85 19.19
N PHE A 92 5.52 -11.20 18.69
CA PHE A 92 5.38 -11.92 17.42
C PHE A 92 5.93 -11.13 16.23
N LEU A 93 5.63 -9.83 16.14
CA LEU A 93 6.17 -8.96 15.08
C LEU A 93 7.70 -8.81 15.16
N VAL A 94 8.26 -8.70 16.37
CA VAL A 94 9.71 -8.67 16.56
C VAL A 94 10.34 -10.00 16.17
N ALA A 95 9.74 -11.13 16.55
CA ALA A 95 10.21 -12.46 16.16
C ALA A 95 10.20 -12.65 14.63
N LEU A 96 9.13 -12.18 13.95
CA LEU A 96 9.04 -12.17 12.49
C LEU A 96 10.15 -11.32 11.87
N LEU A 97 10.43 -10.15 12.42
CA LEU A 97 11.48 -9.25 11.94
C LEU A 97 12.87 -9.86 12.13
N VAL A 98 13.14 -10.50 13.27
CA VAL A 98 14.39 -11.23 13.52
C VAL A 98 14.55 -12.38 12.54
N ALA A 99 13.50 -13.13 12.26
CA ALA A 99 13.52 -14.20 11.25
C ALA A 99 13.83 -13.66 9.84
N ALA A 100 13.25 -12.50 9.47
CA ALA A 100 13.54 -11.86 8.19
C ALA A 100 15.00 -11.37 8.09
N VAL A 101 15.58 -10.87 9.18
CA VAL A 101 16.99 -10.46 9.23
C VAL A 101 17.92 -11.68 9.15
N ALA A 102 17.57 -12.81 9.78
CA ALA A 102 18.39 -14.02 9.77
C ALA A 102 18.31 -14.81 8.46
N TRP A 103 17.19 -14.72 7.74
CA TRP A 103 16.93 -15.43 6.49
C TRP A 103 18.05 -15.35 5.42
N PRO A 104 18.57 -14.16 5.04
CA PRO A 104 19.58 -14.06 3.97
C PRO A 104 20.90 -14.76 4.27
N PHE A 105 21.20 -15.06 5.55
CA PHE A 105 22.43 -15.76 5.94
C PHE A 105 22.38 -17.28 5.70
N VAL A 106 21.19 -17.84 5.52
CA VAL A 106 20.98 -19.29 5.35
C VAL A 106 20.78 -19.67 3.88
N VAL A 107 20.46 -18.70 3.02
CA VAL A 107 19.96 -18.95 1.66
C VAL A 107 20.96 -18.51 0.59
N SER A 108 20.87 -19.11 -0.60
CA SER A 108 21.71 -18.79 -1.76
C SER A 108 21.57 -17.34 -2.24
N ARG A 109 22.65 -16.79 -2.83
CA ARG A 109 22.72 -15.41 -3.32
C ARG A 109 21.61 -15.04 -4.29
N GLY A 110 21.30 -15.93 -5.23
CA GLY A 110 20.27 -15.66 -6.25
C GLY A 110 18.88 -15.47 -5.64
N THR A 111 18.56 -16.23 -4.58
CA THR A 111 17.30 -16.05 -3.85
C THR A 111 17.27 -14.72 -3.10
N VAL A 112 18.41 -14.27 -2.54
CA VAL A 112 18.50 -12.98 -1.83
C VAL A 112 18.36 -11.80 -2.80
N ASP A 113 18.92 -11.88 -4.01
CA ASP A 113 18.72 -10.86 -5.05
C ASP A 113 17.24 -10.76 -5.45
N ILE A 114 16.58 -11.90 -5.70
CA ILE A 114 15.14 -11.94 -6.02
C ILE A 114 14.32 -11.39 -4.84
N ALA A 115 14.67 -11.74 -3.61
CA ALA A 115 14.00 -11.24 -2.42
C ALA A 115 14.19 -9.72 -2.26
N THR A 116 15.36 -9.18 -2.62
CA THR A 116 15.63 -7.73 -2.60
C THR A 116 14.78 -7.00 -3.63
N LEU A 117 14.68 -7.52 -4.86
CA LEU A 117 13.76 -6.97 -5.88
C LEU A 117 12.31 -7.01 -5.41
N THR A 118 11.89 -8.13 -4.80
CA THR A 118 10.55 -8.27 -4.22
C THR A 118 10.31 -7.19 -3.15
N MET A 119 11.29 -6.93 -2.29
CA MET A 119 11.22 -5.90 -1.25
C MET A 119 11.02 -4.50 -1.83
N ILE A 120 11.73 -4.17 -2.92
CA ILE A 120 11.55 -2.90 -3.64
C ILE A 120 10.13 -2.78 -4.19
N TYR A 121 9.60 -3.84 -4.81
CA TYR A 121 8.21 -3.85 -5.28
C TYR A 121 7.19 -3.78 -4.15
N VAL A 122 7.49 -4.34 -2.97
CA VAL A 122 6.65 -4.17 -1.78
C VAL A 122 6.60 -2.69 -1.36
N ILE A 123 7.73 -1.98 -1.36
CA ILE A 123 7.75 -0.53 -1.07
C ILE A 123 6.89 0.23 -2.09
N LEU A 124 7.04 -0.08 -3.37
CA LEU A 124 6.24 0.54 -4.44
C LEU A 124 4.74 0.25 -4.28
N GLY A 125 4.39 -1.00 -3.97
CA GLY A 125 3.01 -1.41 -3.72
C GLY A 125 2.41 -0.75 -2.49
N LEU A 126 3.17 -0.64 -1.40
CA LEU A 126 2.76 0.09 -0.20
C LEU A 126 2.54 1.58 -0.49
N GLY A 127 3.43 2.20 -1.26
CA GLY A 127 3.29 3.60 -1.69
C GLY A 127 2.04 3.83 -2.54
N LEU A 128 1.80 2.96 -3.52
CA LEU A 128 0.58 3.01 -4.34
C LEU A 128 -0.68 2.79 -3.50
N ASN A 129 -0.65 1.84 -2.56
CA ASN A 129 -1.76 1.54 -1.67
C ASN A 129 -2.10 2.72 -0.74
N VAL A 130 -1.13 3.52 -0.33
CA VAL A 130 -1.39 4.74 0.44
C VAL A 130 -2.18 5.75 -0.38
N VAL A 131 -1.80 5.96 -1.64
CA VAL A 131 -2.46 6.92 -2.52
C VAL A 131 -3.88 6.44 -2.84
N VAL A 132 -4.01 5.28 -3.47
CA VAL A 132 -5.31 4.75 -3.92
C VAL A 132 -6.18 4.36 -2.73
N GLY A 133 -5.60 3.78 -1.68
CA GLY A 133 -6.32 3.30 -0.51
C GLY A 133 -6.83 4.40 0.40
N LEU A 134 -6.15 5.55 0.51
CA LEU A 134 -6.62 6.64 1.38
C LEU A 134 -7.42 7.69 0.62
N SER A 135 -6.98 8.10 -0.56
CA SER A 135 -7.70 9.13 -1.32
C SER A 135 -8.87 8.58 -2.12
N GLY A 136 -8.90 7.27 -2.43
CA GLY A 136 -9.89 6.69 -3.33
C GLY A 136 -9.66 7.04 -4.80
N LEU A 137 -8.64 7.83 -5.09
CA LEU A 137 -8.31 8.31 -6.42
C LEU A 137 -7.35 7.36 -7.14
N LEU A 138 -7.64 7.11 -8.42
CA LEU A 138 -6.86 6.18 -9.23
C LEU A 138 -5.65 6.89 -9.85
N VAL A 139 -4.45 6.36 -9.59
CA VAL A 139 -3.18 6.90 -10.10
C VAL A 139 -2.46 5.83 -10.92
N LEU A 140 -2.46 5.98 -12.25
CA LEU A 140 -1.78 5.06 -13.18
C LEU A 140 -0.33 5.47 -13.45
N GLY A 141 -0.02 6.76 -13.26
CA GLY A 141 1.30 7.34 -13.49
C GLY A 141 2.38 7.02 -12.46
N TYR A 142 2.13 6.11 -11.53
CA TYR A 142 3.03 5.87 -10.38
C TYR A 142 4.45 5.46 -10.82
N GLY A 143 4.57 4.73 -11.94
CA GLY A 143 5.84 4.35 -12.54
C GLY A 143 6.71 5.54 -12.96
N GLY A 144 6.12 6.69 -13.31
CA GLY A 144 6.86 7.91 -13.65
C GLY A 144 7.62 8.47 -12.45
N PHE A 145 7.01 8.49 -11.26
CA PHE A 145 7.69 8.94 -10.03
C PHE A 145 8.82 8.00 -9.61
N TYR A 146 8.60 6.69 -9.81
CA TYR A 146 9.64 5.69 -9.61
C TYR A 146 10.83 5.91 -10.56
N ALA A 147 10.56 6.16 -11.85
CA ALA A 147 11.59 6.45 -12.84
C ALA A 147 12.38 7.73 -12.51
N ILE A 148 11.70 8.83 -12.15
CA ILE A 148 12.36 10.08 -11.75
C ILE A 148 13.31 9.86 -10.59
N GLY A 149 12.90 9.10 -9.56
CA GLY A 149 13.74 8.81 -8.40
C GLY A 149 14.96 7.96 -8.77
N ALA A 150 14.75 6.88 -9.54
CA ALA A 150 15.82 5.99 -9.97
C ALA A 150 16.85 6.70 -10.85
N TYR A 151 16.40 7.51 -11.82
CA TYR A 151 17.29 8.31 -12.65
C TYR A 151 17.97 9.42 -11.87
N THR A 152 17.28 10.10 -10.97
CA THR A 152 17.92 11.11 -10.10
C THR A 152 19.06 10.47 -9.31
N PHE A 153 18.83 9.31 -8.70
CA PHE A 153 19.88 8.56 -8.00
C PHE A 153 21.06 8.24 -8.92
N ALA A 154 20.79 7.74 -10.14
CA ALA A 154 21.81 7.37 -11.10
C ALA A 154 22.63 8.58 -11.60
N LEU A 155 21.97 9.69 -11.95
CA LEU A 155 22.62 10.92 -12.42
C LEU A 155 23.47 11.57 -11.32
N LEU A 156 22.95 11.66 -10.08
CA LEU A 156 23.71 12.24 -8.96
C LEU A 156 24.97 11.44 -8.67
N ASN A 157 24.87 10.11 -8.74
CA ASN A 157 26.02 9.25 -8.51
C ASN A 157 27.02 9.29 -9.69
N HIS A 158 26.53 9.33 -10.93
CA HIS A 158 27.38 9.31 -12.13
C HIS A 158 28.12 10.64 -12.38
N TYR A 159 27.42 11.78 -12.30
CA TYR A 159 28.00 13.10 -12.62
C TYR A 159 28.69 13.75 -11.42
N TYR A 160 28.11 13.64 -10.22
CA TYR A 160 28.62 14.32 -9.02
C TYR A 160 29.40 13.39 -8.08
N GLY A 161 29.47 12.08 -8.36
CA GLY A 161 30.20 11.12 -7.53
C GLY A 161 29.65 11.00 -6.10
N LEU A 162 28.42 11.45 -5.85
CA LEU A 162 27.83 11.47 -4.52
C LEU A 162 27.61 10.04 -3.99
N GLY A 163 27.88 9.84 -2.71
CA GLY A 163 27.75 8.53 -2.06
C GLY A 163 26.31 8.01 -2.02
N PHE A 164 26.14 6.69 -1.86
CA PHE A 164 24.83 6.03 -1.80
C PHE A 164 23.86 6.70 -0.81
N TRP A 165 24.35 7.02 0.39
CA TRP A 165 23.55 7.58 1.49
C TRP A 165 23.09 9.01 1.27
N THR A 166 23.80 9.81 0.48
CA THR A 166 23.38 11.18 0.14
C THR A 166 22.47 11.18 -1.08
N CYS A 167 22.73 10.32 -2.06
CA CYS A 167 21.88 10.15 -3.23
C CYS A 167 20.48 9.64 -2.88
N LEU A 168 20.35 8.73 -1.89
CA LEU A 168 19.06 8.13 -1.52
C LEU A 168 18.00 9.16 -1.05
N PRO A 169 18.27 10.05 -0.07
CA PRO A 169 17.32 11.09 0.34
C PRO A 169 17.15 12.18 -0.73
N LEU A 170 18.21 12.54 -1.46
CA LEU A 170 18.11 13.53 -2.54
C LEU A 170 17.19 13.06 -3.68
N ALA A 171 17.31 11.79 -4.08
CA ALA A 171 16.40 11.19 -5.05
C ALA A 171 14.94 11.23 -4.56
N GLY A 172 14.72 10.92 -3.28
CA GLY A 172 13.39 11.04 -2.65
C GLY A 172 12.86 12.49 -2.67
N LEU A 173 13.69 13.48 -2.38
CA LEU A 173 13.33 14.90 -2.41
C LEU A 173 12.98 15.38 -3.82
N VAL A 174 13.74 14.98 -4.83
CA VAL A 174 13.46 15.34 -6.23
C VAL A 174 12.16 14.68 -6.72
N SER A 175 11.94 13.40 -6.39
CA SER A 175 10.66 12.74 -6.68
C SER A 175 9.49 13.40 -5.95
N ALA A 176 9.68 13.82 -4.70
CA ALA A 176 8.66 14.56 -3.94
C ALA A 176 8.38 15.94 -4.55
N ALA A 177 9.41 16.66 -5.01
CA ALA A 177 9.27 17.94 -5.70
C ALA A 177 8.51 17.79 -7.03
N ALA A 178 8.82 16.75 -7.81
CA ALA A 178 8.08 16.43 -9.03
C ALA A 178 6.61 16.08 -8.73
N GLY A 179 6.36 15.31 -7.66
CA GLY A 179 5.01 15.01 -7.19
C GLY A 179 4.23 16.24 -6.74
N PHE A 180 4.88 17.17 -6.03
CA PHE A 180 4.28 18.42 -5.60
C PHE A 180 3.93 19.32 -6.81
N LEU A 181 4.84 19.42 -7.77
CA LEU A 181 4.63 20.20 -8.99
C LEU A 181 3.47 19.65 -9.83
N LEU A 182 3.35 18.33 -9.93
CA LEU A 182 2.23 17.69 -10.61
C LEU A 182 0.93 17.75 -9.81
N GLY A 183 1.00 17.75 -8.48
CA GLY A 183 -0.17 17.85 -7.61
C GLY A 183 -0.98 19.12 -7.85
N PHE A 184 -0.31 20.26 -8.10
CA PHE A 184 -0.99 21.55 -8.28
C PHE A 184 -2.03 21.60 -9.42
N PRO A 185 -1.70 21.21 -10.68
CA PRO A 185 -2.71 21.15 -11.74
C PRO A 185 -3.73 20.04 -11.52
N VAL A 186 -3.29 18.94 -10.91
CA VAL A 186 -4.09 17.73 -10.75
C VAL A 186 -5.22 17.88 -9.72
N LEU A 187 -5.02 18.67 -8.67
CA LEU A 187 -6.07 18.97 -7.67
C LEU A 187 -7.34 19.62 -8.27
N ARG A 188 -7.26 20.12 -9.51
CA ARG A 188 -8.41 20.71 -10.23
C ARG A 188 -9.24 19.68 -11.00
N LEU A 189 -8.73 18.45 -11.15
CA LEU A 189 -9.36 17.37 -11.90
C LEU A 189 -10.00 16.37 -10.93
N ARG A 190 -11.13 15.78 -11.32
CA ARG A 190 -11.88 14.80 -10.50
C ARG A 190 -12.09 13.50 -11.28
N GLY A 191 -12.21 12.39 -10.56
CA GLY A 191 -12.53 11.07 -11.11
C GLY A 191 -11.56 10.61 -12.21
N ASP A 192 -12.09 10.26 -13.37
CA ASP A 192 -11.33 9.62 -14.46
C ASP A 192 -10.31 10.56 -15.13
N TYR A 193 -10.55 11.87 -15.11
CA TYR A 193 -9.61 12.85 -15.67
C TYR A 193 -8.27 12.84 -14.94
N LEU A 194 -8.29 12.60 -13.63
CA LEU A 194 -7.09 12.43 -12.82
C LEU A 194 -6.29 11.21 -13.31
N ALA A 195 -6.95 10.08 -13.52
CA ALA A 195 -6.30 8.86 -13.98
C ALA A 195 -5.62 9.06 -15.34
N ILE A 196 -6.31 9.69 -16.30
CA ILE A 196 -5.78 9.98 -17.64
C ILE A 196 -4.53 10.87 -17.56
N VAL A 197 -4.58 11.94 -16.76
CA VAL A 197 -3.43 12.85 -16.62
C VAL A 197 -2.24 12.17 -15.96
N THR A 198 -2.47 11.33 -14.95
CA THR A 198 -1.35 10.57 -14.34
C THR A 198 -0.73 9.59 -15.31
N LEU A 199 -1.53 8.88 -16.12
CA LEU A 199 -1.02 8.00 -17.18
C LEU A 199 -0.18 8.80 -18.18
N GLY A 200 -0.71 9.93 -18.65
CA GLY A 200 0.00 10.83 -19.57
C GLY A 200 1.34 11.30 -18.99
N PHE A 201 1.38 11.69 -17.72
CA PHE A 201 2.63 12.05 -17.05
C PHE A 201 3.64 10.89 -17.01
N GLY A 202 3.21 9.69 -16.62
CA GLY A 202 4.09 8.52 -16.59
C GLY A 202 4.71 8.23 -17.96
N GLU A 203 3.92 8.38 -19.01
CA GLU A 203 4.36 8.18 -20.38
C GLU A 203 5.28 9.31 -20.89
N ILE A 204 4.98 10.58 -20.56
CA ILE A 204 5.85 11.71 -20.88
C ILE A 204 7.22 11.52 -20.23
N VAL A 205 7.28 11.11 -18.97
CA VAL A 205 8.54 10.82 -18.26
C VAL A 205 9.30 9.70 -18.97
N ARG A 206 8.63 8.61 -19.36
CA ARG A 206 9.23 7.50 -20.09
C ARG A 206 9.85 7.98 -21.42
N ILE A 207 9.09 8.73 -22.21
CA ILE A 207 9.56 9.25 -23.51
C ILE A 207 10.74 10.20 -23.31
N LEU A 208 10.67 11.10 -22.33
CA LEU A 208 11.74 12.05 -22.03
C LEU A 208 13.04 11.34 -21.64
N LEU A 209 12.95 10.29 -20.82
CA LEU A 209 14.11 9.49 -20.42
C LEU A 209 14.71 8.69 -21.58
N LEU A 210 13.89 8.24 -22.54
CA LEU A 210 14.38 7.50 -23.71
C LEU A 210 14.95 8.42 -24.80
N ASN A 211 14.39 9.62 -24.95
CA ASN A 211 14.81 10.58 -25.98
C ASN A 211 16.09 11.33 -25.60
N ASN A 212 16.30 11.60 -24.30
CA ASN A 212 17.45 12.37 -23.82
C ASN A 212 18.73 11.51 -23.71
N THR A 213 19.29 11.12 -24.85
CA THR A 213 20.48 10.25 -24.92
C THR A 213 21.71 10.83 -24.24
N GLU A 214 21.87 12.16 -24.21
CA GLU A 214 23.05 12.84 -23.66
C GLU A 214 23.13 12.75 -22.13
N VAL A 215 21.98 12.82 -21.45
CA VAL A 215 21.93 12.91 -19.98
C VAL A 215 21.53 11.58 -19.32
N THR A 216 20.62 10.82 -19.93
CA THR A 216 20.06 9.60 -19.32
C THR A 216 20.64 8.32 -19.93
N GLY A 217 21.39 8.43 -21.03
CA GLY A 217 21.84 7.29 -21.82
C GLY A 217 20.74 6.67 -22.69
N GLY A 218 19.55 7.29 -22.76
CA GLY A 218 18.44 6.84 -23.59
C GLY A 218 18.00 5.39 -23.27
N PRO A 219 17.77 4.54 -24.29
CA PRO A 219 17.36 3.13 -24.08
C PRO A 219 18.39 2.26 -23.35
N ASN A 220 19.67 2.61 -23.42
CA ASN A 220 20.74 1.85 -22.77
C ASN A 220 20.83 2.14 -21.26
N GLY A 221 20.24 3.25 -20.81
CA GLY A 221 20.33 3.72 -19.43
C GLY A 221 21.76 4.05 -18.98
N ILE A 222 21.91 4.33 -17.69
CA ILE A 222 23.21 4.64 -17.08
C ILE A 222 23.82 3.35 -16.53
N SER A 223 24.88 2.89 -17.20
CA SER A 223 25.68 1.74 -16.77
C SER A 223 26.86 2.20 -15.89
N GLN A 224 27.43 1.28 -15.10
CA GLN A 224 28.58 1.55 -14.21
C GLN A 224 28.30 2.49 -13.01
N ILE A 225 27.14 2.36 -12.38
CA ILE A 225 26.88 3.05 -11.10
C ILE A 225 27.72 2.37 -9.99
N PRO A 226 28.63 3.09 -9.30
CA PRO A 226 29.30 2.61 -8.11
C PRO A 226 28.36 1.86 -7.16
N LYS A 227 28.80 0.67 -6.76
CA LYS A 227 28.02 -0.18 -5.85
C LYS A 227 27.89 0.51 -4.49
N PRO A 228 26.75 0.33 -3.80
CA PRO A 228 26.51 0.96 -2.51
C PRO A 228 27.59 0.56 -1.48
N THR A 229 28.11 1.57 -0.78
CA THR A 229 29.09 1.42 0.30
C THR A 229 28.41 1.49 1.66
N PHE A 230 28.97 0.80 2.65
CA PHE A 230 28.50 0.91 4.04
C PHE A 230 29.18 2.10 4.70
N PHE A 231 28.52 3.25 4.76
CA PHE A 231 29.07 4.50 5.34
C PHE A 231 30.52 4.80 4.93
N GLY A 232 30.88 4.56 3.67
CA GLY A 232 32.23 4.75 3.14
C GLY A 232 33.08 3.48 3.05
N LEU A 233 32.72 2.38 3.72
CA LEU A 233 33.37 1.08 3.55
C LEU A 233 32.88 0.40 2.26
N GLU A 234 33.81 0.13 1.35
CA GLU A 234 33.49 -0.54 0.09
C GLU A 234 33.38 -2.06 0.29
N PHE A 235 32.43 -2.70 -0.42
CA PHE A 235 32.35 -4.15 -0.57
C PHE A 235 33.14 -4.62 -1.81
N SER A 236 34.34 -4.07 -2.01
CA SER A 236 35.28 -4.43 -3.07
C SER A 236 36.35 -5.40 -2.52
N ARG A 237 37.13 -6.07 -3.37
CA ARG A 237 38.28 -6.89 -2.88
C ARG A 237 39.47 -6.03 -2.44
N THR A 238 39.52 -4.80 -2.95
CA THR A 238 40.63 -3.85 -2.79
C THR A 238 40.00 -2.47 -2.63
N ALA A 239 40.31 -1.77 -1.54
CA ALA A 239 39.84 -0.40 -1.34
C ALA A 239 40.32 0.49 -2.50
N ARG A 240 39.42 1.30 -3.04
CA ARG A 240 39.77 2.31 -4.05
C ARG A 240 40.66 3.38 -3.40
N GLU A 241 41.69 3.81 -4.12
CA GLU A 241 42.61 4.87 -3.67
C GLU A 241 41.81 6.13 -3.27
N GLY A 242 41.82 6.45 -1.97
CA GLY A 242 41.12 7.60 -1.38
C GLY A 242 39.81 7.29 -0.63
N GLY A 243 39.35 6.03 -0.57
CA GLY A 243 38.21 5.59 0.24
C GLY A 243 38.61 5.10 1.64
N TRP A 244 37.61 4.94 2.52
CA TRP A 244 37.79 4.19 3.78
C TRP A 244 38.04 2.70 3.45
N ASP A 245 38.65 1.96 4.39
CA ASP A 245 39.00 0.54 4.20
C ASP A 245 37.82 -0.32 3.69
N THR A 246 38.15 -1.46 3.07
CA THR A 246 37.13 -2.44 2.66
C THR A 246 36.41 -3.02 3.89
N PHE A 247 35.10 -3.29 3.78
CA PHE A 247 34.30 -3.93 4.85
C PHE A 247 34.97 -5.19 5.42
N SER A 248 35.56 -6.03 4.55
CA SER A 248 36.29 -7.23 4.96
C SER A 248 37.55 -6.94 5.79
N ASN A 249 38.28 -5.86 5.46
CA ASN A 249 39.50 -5.47 6.19
C ASN A 249 39.17 -4.82 7.53
N PHE A 250 38.10 -4.01 7.60
CA PHE A 250 37.68 -3.36 8.83
C PHE A 250 37.14 -4.36 9.87
N PHE A 251 36.38 -5.37 9.44
CA PHE A 251 35.83 -6.41 10.34
C PHE A 251 36.74 -7.65 10.47
N GLY A 252 37.85 -7.74 9.73
CA GLY A 252 38.77 -8.88 9.76
C GLY A 252 38.17 -10.19 9.21
N ILE A 253 37.13 -10.09 8.38
CA ILE A 253 36.38 -11.23 7.82
C ILE A 253 36.87 -11.50 6.40
N LYS A 254 36.96 -12.77 5.98
CA LYS A 254 37.31 -13.12 4.59
C LYS A 254 36.29 -12.51 3.63
N TYR A 255 36.76 -11.84 2.57
CA TYR A 255 35.90 -11.25 1.56
C TYR A 255 35.05 -12.34 0.86
N ASP A 256 33.73 -12.28 1.05
CA ASP A 256 32.78 -13.06 0.27
C ASP A 256 31.87 -12.10 -0.54
N PRO A 257 31.72 -12.27 -1.88
CA PRO A 257 30.84 -11.40 -2.65
C PRO A 257 29.33 -11.53 -2.29
N SER A 258 28.94 -12.48 -1.43
CA SER A 258 27.57 -12.64 -0.90
C SER A 258 27.23 -11.51 0.06
N ASP A 259 28.22 -11.02 0.81
CA ASP A 259 28.04 -10.03 1.88
C ASP A 259 27.40 -8.75 1.34
N ARG A 260 27.78 -8.36 0.11
CA ARG A 260 27.18 -7.23 -0.61
C ARG A 260 25.68 -7.40 -0.86
N VAL A 261 25.28 -8.58 -1.30
CA VAL A 261 23.87 -8.88 -1.64
C VAL A 261 23.03 -8.94 -0.36
N ILE A 262 23.58 -9.57 0.68
CA ILE A 262 22.97 -9.61 2.02
C ILE A 262 22.82 -8.19 2.57
N TRP A 263 23.84 -7.34 2.44
CA TRP A 263 23.78 -5.95 2.87
C TRP A 263 22.67 -5.16 2.18
N LEU A 264 22.58 -5.28 0.85
CA LEU A 264 21.51 -4.64 0.07
C LEU A 264 20.11 -5.10 0.49
N TYR A 265 19.95 -6.40 0.75
CA TYR A 265 18.71 -6.95 1.29
C TYR A 265 18.36 -6.33 2.65
N LEU A 266 19.33 -6.20 3.56
CA LEU A 266 19.12 -5.61 4.88
C LEU A 266 18.74 -4.12 4.78
N VAL A 267 19.35 -3.37 3.88
CA VAL A 267 18.97 -1.97 3.60
C VAL A 267 17.54 -1.92 3.05
N ALA A 268 17.17 -2.79 2.11
CA ALA A 268 15.82 -2.84 1.56
C ALA A 268 14.78 -3.23 2.64
N LEU A 269 15.10 -4.19 3.50
CA LEU A 269 14.27 -4.59 4.64
C LEU A 269 14.08 -3.41 5.61
N LEU A 270 15.16 -2.70 5.94
CA LEU A 270 15.12 -1.51 6.77
C LEU A 270 14.21 -0.44 6.16
N LEU A 271 14.31 -0.19 4.85
CA LEU A 271 13.44 0.77 4.15
C LEU A 271 11.97 0.36 4.17
N VAL A 272 11.65 -0.93 4.06
CA VAL A 272 10.28 -1.45 4.25
C VAL A 272 9.77 -1.18 5.65
N VAL A 273 10.57 -1.48 6.68
CA VAL A 273 10.17 -1.26 8.07
C VAL A 273 9.95 0.24 8.32
N ILE A 274 10.82 1.10 7.80
CA ILE A 274 10.67 2.56 7.87
C ILE A 274 9.41 3.01 7.14
N THR A 275 9.14 2.52 5.93
CA THR A 275 7.91 2.90 5.19
C THR A 275 6.66 2.43 5.91
N LEU A 276 6.62 1.21 6.45
CA LEU A 276 5.50 0.74 7.28
C LEU A 276 5.31 1.60 8.53
N PHE A 277 6.41 1.98 9.19
CA PHE A 277 6.37 2.88 10.34
C PHE A 277 5.82 4.27 9.95
N VAL A 278 6.30 4.85 8.85
CA VAL A 278 5.84 6.15 8.33
C VAL A 278 4.37 6.09 7.95
N ILE A 279 3.92 5.03 7.27
CA ILE A 279 2.52 4.83 6.89
C ILE A 279 1.64 4.72 8.14
N ASN A 280 1.98 3.84 9.09
CA ASN A 280 1.22 3.70 10.34
C ASN A 280 1.19 5.01 11.13
N ARG A 281 2.27 5.81 11.09
CA ARG A 281 2.32 7.13 11.71
C ARG A 281 1.42 8.13 10.97
N LEU A 282 1.43 8.14 9.64
CA LEU A 282 0.63 9.02 8.78
C LEU A 282 -0.87 8.77 8.96
N LEU A 283 -1.28 7.50 9.03
CA LEU A 283 -2.68 7.10 9.27
C LEU A 283 -3.21 7.57 10.63
N ARG A 284 -2.33 7.62 11.65
CA ARG A 284 -2.70 8.11 12.99
C ARG A 284 -2.70 9.64 13.10
N MET A 285 -2.11 10.35 12.14
CA MET A 285 -2.08 11.82 12.11
C MET A 285 -3.42 12.41 11.61
N PRO A 286 -3.70 13.70 11.88
CA PRO A 286 -4.88 14.39 11.36
C PRO A 286 -5.02 14.32 9.84
N LEU A 287 -3.91 14.29 9.10
CA LEU A 287 -3.89 14.21 7.63
C LEU A 287 -4.52 12.90 7.12
N GLY A 288 -4.17 11.75 7.71
CA GLY A 288 -4.75 10.46 7.33
C GLY A 288 -6.27 10.43 7.53
N ARG A 289 -6.75 10.96 8.68
CA ARG A 289 -8.19 11.06 8.96
C ARG A 289 -8.92 12.04 8.04
N ALA A 290 -8.23 13.07 7.55
CA ALA A 290 -8.81 14.01 6.59
C ALA A 290 -8.96 13.38 5.20
N TRP A 291 -7.98 12.59 4.74
CA TRP A 291 -8.06 11.85 3.48
C TRP A 291 -9.15 10.78 3.49
N GLU A 292 -9.30 10.07 4.60
CA GLU A 292 -10.38 9.09 4.77
C GLU A 292 -11.77 9.76 4.68
N ALA A 293 -11.94 10.94 5.28
CA ALA A 293 -13.18 11.71 5.16
C ALA A 293 -13.44 12.19 3.72
N LEU A 294 -12.42 12.68 3.01
CA LEU A 294 -12.54 13.08 1.60
C LEU A 294 -13.02 11.93 0.70
N ARG A 295 -12.51 10.72 0.94
CA ARG A 295 -12.92 9.52 0.21
C ARG A 295 -14.39 9.16 0.48
N GLU A 296 -14.86 9.31 1.71
CA GLU A 296 -16.26 9.05 2.06
C GLU A 296 -17.23 10.05 1.39
N ASP A 297 -16.83 11.32 1.26
CA ASP A 297 -17.65 12.37 0.65
C ASP A 297 -17.87 12.16 -0.86
N GLU A 298 -16.88 11.62 -1.58
CA GLU A 298 -17.00 11.33 -3.03
C GLU A 298 -17.93 10.14 -3.32
N ILE A 299 -18.00 9.16 -2.41
CA ILE A 299 -18.86 7.97 -2.54
C ILE A 299 -20.30 8.27 -2.08
N GLY A 300 -20.49 9.22 -1.16
CA GLY A 300 -21.80 9.53 -0.57
C GLY A 300 -22.72 10.40 -1.45
N LEU A 301 -22.14 11.26 -2.29
CA LEU A 301 -22.92 12.23 -3.08
C LEU A 301 -23.81 11.63 -4.18
N PRO A 302 -23.42 10.56 -4.92
CA PRO A 302 -24.24 10.02 -6.00
C PRO A 302 -25.52 9.28 -5.57
N LEU A 303 -25.67 8.95 -4.28
CA LEU A 303 -26.87 8.27 -3.74
C LEU A 303 -27.91 9.26 -3.19
N ALA A 304 -27.54 10.52 -2.99
CA ALA A 304 -28.48 11.60 -2.83
C ALA A 304 -28.88 12.08 -4.23
N GLY A 305 -30.16 12.33 -4.47
CA GLY A 305 -30.69 12.78 -5.76
C GLY A 305 -30.11 14.12 -6.25
N PRO A 306 -30.68 14.68 -7.34
CA PRO A 306 -30.06 15.76 -8.08
C PRO A 306 -29.91 17.04 -7.23
N GLU A 307 -28.73 17.66 -7.41
CA GLU A 307 -28.21 18.95 -6.90
C GLU A 307 -27.73 19.03 -5.43
N PRO A 308 -26.41 19.21 -5.20
CA PRO A 308 -25.89 19.58 -3.88
C PRO A 308 -26.03 21.10 -3.67
N ASP A 309 -26.91 21.48 -2.75
CA ASP A 309 -27.04 22.86 -2.24
C ASP A 309 -25.76 23.26 -1.46
N PRO A 310 -25.15 24.43 -1.71
CA PRO A 310 -23.98 24.93 -0.98
C PRO A 310 -24.16 24.99 0.55
N HIS A 311 -25.39 24.95 1.07
CA HIS A 311 -25.67 24.90 2.51
C HIS A 311 -25.40 23.53 3.19
N GLN A 312 -25.21 22.44 2.43
CA GLN A 312 -25.01 21.10 3.01
C GLN A 312 -23.64 20.92 3.68
N ALA A 313 -22.60 21.59 3.16
CA ALA A 313 -21.24 21.54 3.73
C ALA A 313 -21.17 22.19 5.12
N ASP A 314 -21.96 23.25 5.34
CA ASP A 314 -22.08 23.91 6.64
C ASP A 314 -22.83 23.04 7.66
N CYS A 315 -23.82 22.27 7.21
CA CYS A 315 -24.55 21.33 8.07
C CYS A 315 -23.63 20.24 8.64
N VAL A 316 -22.72 19.65 7.84
CA VAL A 316 -21.79 18.60 8.32
C VAL A 316 -20.79 19.17 9.35
N HIS A 317 -20.30 20.39 9.12
CA HIS A 317 -19.42 21.08 10.09
C HIS A 317 -20.16 21.47 11.39
N HIS A 318 -21.44 21.82 11.30
CA HIS A 318 -22.28 22.11 12.47
C HIS A 318 -22.60 20.83 13.26
N GLN A 319 -22.92 19.73 12.56
CA GLN A 319 -23.29 18.45 13.16
C GLN A 319 -22.12 17.82 13.93
N ARG A 320 -20.87 17.96 13.45
CA ARG A 320 -19.66 17.52 14.19
C ARG A 320 -19.42 18.33 15.47
N ARG A 321 -19.69 19.65 15.49
CA ARG A 321 -19.58 20.46 16.73
C ARG A 321 -20.67 20.11 17.74
N VAL A 322 -21.90 19.90 17.28
CA VAL A 322 -23.03 19.56 18.15
C VAL A 322 -22.89 18.14 18.72
N CYS A 323 -22.48 17.15 17.92
CA CYS A 323 -22.19 15.81 18.43
C CYS A 323 -20.99 15.76 19.38
N GLY A 324 -19.94 16.56 19.12
CA GLY A 324 -18.79 16.71 20.02
C GLY A 324 -19.17 17.33 21.37
N LEU A 325 -20.02 18.35 21.38
CA LEU A 325 -20.56 18.95 22.61
C LEU A 325 -21.48 17.97 23.37
N CYS A 326 -22.37 17.25 22.67
CA CYS A 326 -23.25 16.25 23.29
C CYS A 326 -22.45 15.12 23.95
N ARG A 327 -21.38 14.63 23.30
CA ARG A 327 -20.55 13.56 23.88
C ARG A 327 -19.79 14.02 25.13
N ASN A 328 -19.29 15.26 25.14
CA ASN A 328 -18.61 15.82 26.32
C ASN A 328 -19.58 16.19 27.48
N ALA A 329 -20.78 16.69 27.17
CA ALA A 329 -21.77 17.06 28.18
C ALA A 329 -22.43 15.84 28.84
N VAL A 330 -22.72 14.77 28.08
CA VAL A 330 -23.38 13.56 28.59
C VAL A 330 -22.41 12.68 29.41
N CYS A 331 -21.10 12.72 29.13
CA CYS A 331 -20.11 11.90 29.84
C CYS A 331 -19.53 12.53 31.12
N ARG A 332 -19.67 13.84 31.36
CA ARG A 332 -19.02 14.52 32.52
C ARG A 332 -19.94 14.95 33.67
N ALA A 333 -21.27 14.87 33.54
CA ALA A 333 -22.19 15.36 34.56
C ALA A 333 -22.87 14.20 35.34
N PRO A 334 -22.62 14.04 36.66
CA PRO A 334 -23.18 12.94 37.46
C PRO A 334 -24.71 12.97 37.67
N GLY A 335 -25.44 13.95 37.12
CA GLY A 335 -26.88 14.18 37.36
C GLY A 335 -27.80 14.17 36.14
N LEU A 336 -27.30 13.95 34.91
CA LEU A 336 -28.09 14.11 33.67
C LEU A 336 -28.60 12.78 33.07
N ARG A 337 -28.92 11.77 33.90
CA ARG A 337 -29.66 10.55 33.48
C ARG A 337 -31.18 10.76 33.47
N GLN A 338 -31.67 11.85 32.87
CA GLN A 338 -33.11 12.01 32.64
C GLN A 338 -33.48 11.50 31.22
N PRO A 339 -34.55 10.70 31.06
CA PRO A 339 -34.89 10.06 29.78
C PRO A 339 -35.17 11.05 28.63
N GLY A 340 -35.57 12.29 28.94
CA GLY A 340 -35.86 13.31 27.93
C GLY A 340 -34.64 13.76 27.10
N ILE A 341 -33.46 13.86 27.70
CA ILE A 341 -32.24 14.34 26.99
C ILE A 341 -31.69 13.28 26.03
N LEU A 342 -31.79 12.00 26.40
CA LEU A 342 -31.46 10.90 25.49
C LEU A 342 -32.42 10.85 24.29
N HIS A 343 -33.71 11.16 24.49
CA HIS A 343 -34.70 11.13 23.41
C HIS A 343 -34.44 12.25 22.38
N LEU A 344 -34.13 13.46 22.85
CA LEU A 344 -33.75 14.59 22.00
C LEU A 344 -32.43 14.34 21.25
N CYS A 345 -31.44 13.70 21.89
CA CYS A 345 -30.20 13.31 21.22
C CYS A 345 -30.43 12.23 20.15
N ARG A 346 -31.35 11.28 20.39
CA ARG A 346 -31.75 10.26 19.40
C ARG A 346 -32.49 10.86 18.21
N ILE A 347 -33.36 11.85 18.43
CA ILE A 347 -34.09 12.53 17.35
C ILE A 347 -33.11 13.32 16.49
N CYS A 348 -32.22 14.10 17.10
CA CYS A 348 -31.19 14.86 16.39
C CYS A 348 -30.25 13.98 15.54
N LEU A 349 -29.91 12.78 16.04
CA LEU A 349 -29.12 11.78 15.31
C LEU A 349 -29.89 11.11 14.16
N ARG A 350 -31.23 11.14 14.19
CA ARG A 350 -32.09 10.44 13.22
C ARG A 350 -32.62 11.36 12.12
N THR A 351 -32.86 12.63 12.42
CA THR A 351 -33.46 13.59 11.47
C THR A 351 -32.48 14.63 10.94
N GLY A 352 -31.29 14.78 11.53
CA GLY A 352 -30.34 15.84 11.17
C GLY A 352 -30.78 17.25 11.56
N ASP A 353 -32.00 17.41 12.08
CA ASP A 353 -32.61 18.68 12.39
C ASP A 353 -32.22 19.14 13.82
N CYS A 354 -31.30 20.09 13.89
CA CYS A 354 -30.78 20.63 15.15
C CYS A 354 -31.71 21.70 15.78
N GLY A 355 -32.76 22.15 15.09
CA GLY A 355 -33.68 23.20 15.56
C GLY A 355 -34.39 22.81 16.86
N ALA A 356 -34.92 21.59 16.93
CA ALA A 356 -35.63 21.08 18.11
C ALA A 356 -34.78 21.00 19.38
N TRP A 357 -33.45 20.83 19.24
CA TRP A 357 -32.53 20.79 20.38
C TRP A 357 -32.29 22.19 20.96
N ARG A 358 -32.27 23.22 20.10
CA ARG A 358 -32.08 24.62 20.49
C ARG A 358 -33.31 25.16 21.24
N ASP A 359 -34.51 24.82 20.77
CA ASP A 359 -35.77 25.25 21.39
C ASP A 359 -36.04 24.54 22.73
N GLY A 360 -35.71 23.24 22.84
CA GLY A 360 -35.84 22.49 24.10
C GLY A 360 -34.94 22.98 25.24
N LEU A 361 -33.79 23.59 24.91
CA LEU A 361 -32.90 24.23 25.88
C LEU A 361 -33.35 25.66 26.26
N ALA A 362 -33.96 26.39 25.34
CA ALA A 362 -34.49 27.73 25.59
C ALA A 362 -35.64 27.70 26.62
N VAL A 363 -36.51 26.68 26.56
CA VAL A 363 -37.62 26.49 27.51
C VAL A 363 -37.15 26.24 28.96
N ARG A 364 -35.93 25.73 29.18
CA ARG A 364 -35.39 25.50 30.53
C ARG A 364 -34.64 26.69 31.15
N ARG A 365 -34.42 27.79 30.41
CA ARG A 365 -33.72 28.99 30.94
C ARG A 365 -34.62 30.03 31.63
N TYR A 366 -35.94 29.85 31.65
CA TYR A 366 -36.84 30.70 32.43
C TYR A 366 -37.44 29.93 33.61
N PRO A 367 -36.91 30.08 34.84
CA PRO A 367 -37.66 29.71 36.01
C PRO A 367 -38.57 30.88 36.42
N ARG A 368 -39.88 30.58 36.52
CA ARG A 368 -40.96 31.30 37.22
C ARG A 368 -41.82 32.27 36.41
N GLY A 369 -43.07 31.82 36.18
CA GLY A 369 -44.26 32.64 36.40
C GLY A 369 -45.13 32.95 35.17
N HIS A 370 -46.00 32.02 34.74
CA HIS A 370 -47.45 32.21 34.48
C HIS A 370 -48.06 30.99 33.75
N PRO A 371 -49.38 30.72 33.89
CA PRO A 371 -49.98 29.42 33.64
C PRO A 371 -50.47 29.22 32.19
N ALA A 372 -50.47 27.94 31.80
CA ALA A 372 -51.35 27.26 30.83
C ALA A 372 -51.77 28.03 29.56
N GLY A 373 -51.23 27.61 28.41
CA GLY A 373 -51.77 27.95 27.10
C GLY A 373 -51.21 27.07 25.98
N GLY A 374 -52.03 26.14 25.49
CA GLY A 374 -52.06 25.63 24.11
C GLY A 374 -50.82 24.94 23.53
N PHE A 375 -50.85 23.62 23.43
CA PHE A 375 -50.15 22.88 22.36
C PHE A 375 -50.91 23.10 21.04
N PRO A 376 -50.29 23.59 19.95
CA PRO A 376 -50.82 23.37 18.62
C PRO A 376 -50.40 21.98 18.14
N ARG A 377 -51.38 21.13 17.84
CA ARG A 377 -51.18 19.93 17.01
C ARG A 377 -50.67 20.40 15.64
N ALA A 378 -49.47 20.00 15.25
CA ALA A 378 -49.05 20.06 13.87
C ALA A 378 -49.71 18.90 13.12
N ASP A 379 -50.74 19.24 12.36
CA ASP A 379 -51.39 18.37 11.40
C ASP A 379 -50.38 17.93 10.32
N ALA A 380 -50.37 16.64 10.06
CA ALA A 380 -49.78 16.06 8.86
C ALA A 380 -50.64 16.46 7.64
N ARG A 381 -50.08 17.22 6.70
CA ARG A 381 -50.55 17.26 5.31
C ARG A 381 -49.39 17.46 4.34
N LEU A 382 -49.30 16.46 3.44
CA LEU A 382 -48.74 16.40 2.08
C LEU A 382 -47.24 16.62 1.92
#